data_AF-A0A941E7I5-F1
#
_entry.id   AF-A0A941E7I5-F1
#
_cell.length_a   1.000
_cell.length_b   1.000
_cell.length_c   1.000
_cell.angle_alpha   90.00
_cell.angle_beta   90.00
_cell.angle_gamma   90.00
#
_symmetry.space_group_name_H-M   'P 1'
#
loop_
_entity.id
_entity.type
_entity.pdbx_description
1 polymer ?
#
loop_
_entity_poly.entity_id
_entity_poly.type
_entity_poly.pdbx_seq_one_letter_code
_entity_poly.pdbx_strand_id
1 'polypeptide(L)'
;MSQGISQIAQFYGELQTTVCLYLIKNAANAVLLLQGEDGLVMPIWSSEARCLQFLQHHPQHAELRTVRVDWHDFQQTWLKELKAKHCKLGINWQNQPDLVGQQVAAQQTLLNQEEFLLAMGYLDQRSLHPTLYAFIMSKEERALFEGLAATSRYYLEFGMGGSTLHMIRHSNAQIYSVESSEEWIEQMRRYQVLREAESSRLRIVGVDIGPVGKWGYPVSTEYQNNYPAYSEQVYRILDCTQLDLALIDGRFRVACVLKLVMQCGAGHPVKIVIHDFWNRPQYHDVLRYLDVIAKADTLGVFSIKKEIDSQALARDYVQFAANPE
;
A
#
# COMPACT_ATOMS: atom_id res chain seq x y z
N MET A 1 21.81 23.41 -4.70
CA MET A 1 21.19 22.10 -5.01
C MET A 1 21.45 21.03 -3.94
N SER A 2 22.64 20.93 -3.32
CA SER A 2 22.96 19.87 -2.32
C SER A 2 22.21 19.99 -0.98
N GLN A 3 22.04 21.20 -0.45
CA GLN A 3 21.35 21.40 0.84
C GLN A 3 19.87 20.97 0.80
N GLY A 4 19.16 21.26 -0.29
CA GLY A 4 17.75 20.88 -0.39
C GLY A 4 17.52 19.37 -0.46
N ILE A 5 18.39 18.65 -1.18
CA ILE A 5 18.36 17.18 -1.23
C ILE A 5 18.62 16.59 0.18
N SER A 6 19.55 17.18 0.95
CA SER A 6 19.83 16.75 2.33
C SER A 6 18.64 16.96 3.26
N GLN A 7 17.91 18.08 3.13
CA GLN A 7 16.72 18.35 3.95
C GLN A 7 15.58 17.39 3.63
N ILE A 8 15.34 17.10 2.34
CA ILE A 8 14.31 16.14 1.92
C ILE A 8 14.64 14.73 2.43
N ALA A 9 15.92 14.30 2.32
CA ALA A 9 16.35 12.99 2.80
C ALA A 9 16.19 12.85 4.32
N GLN A 10 16.54 13.89 5.09
CA GLN A 10 16.32 13.92 6.54
C GLN A 10 14.83 13.86 6.88
N PHE A 11 14.02 14.68 6.21
CA PHE A 11 12.57 14.70 6.38
C PHE A 11 11.96 13.32 6.11
N TYR A 12 12.37 12.67 5.02
CA TYR A 12 11.98 11.31 4.69
C TYR A 12 12.36 10.30 5.78
N GLY A 13 13.61 10.30 6.24
CA GLY A 13 14.07 9.37 7.28
C GLY A 13 13.29 9.50 8.59
N GLU A 14 12.96 10.72 9.01
CA GLU A 14 12.10 10.98 10.17
C GLU A 14 10.65 10.47 9.94
N LEU A 15 10.11 10.66 8.73
CA LEU A 15 8.80 10.14 8.33
C LEU A 15 8.71 8.62 8.29
N GLN A 16 9.78 7.92 7.90
CA GLN A 16 9.76 6.45 7.87
C GLN A 16 9.50 5.83 9.24
N THR A 17 9.91 6.52 10.31
CA THR A 17 9.77 6.01 11.68
C THR A 17 8.34 6.19 12.20
N THR A 18 7.67 7.27 11.81
CA THR A 18 6.40 7.68 12.42
C THR A 18 5.21 7.57 11.49
N VAL A 19 5.45 7.51 10.17
CA VAL A 19 4.48 7.59 9.06
C VAL A 19 3.54 8.79 9.23
N CYS A 20 4.05 9.86 9.85
CA CYS A 20 3.29 11.05 10.20
C CYS A 20 4.14 12.29 9.97
N LEU A 21 3.45 13.39 9.73
CA LEU A 21 4.03 14.73 9.73
C LEU A 21 3.22 15.65 10.62
N TYR A 22 3.73 16.85 10.82
CA TYR A 22 3.17 17.83 11.72
C TYR A 22 2.92 19.13 10.97
N LEU A 23 1.74 19.70 11.22
CA LEU A 23 1.27 20.98 10.74
C LEU A 23 1.02 21.90 11.94
N ILE A 24 0.84 23.20 11.67
CA ILE A 24 0.41 24.18 12.67
C ILE A 24 -0.96 24.73 12.26
N LYS A 25 -1.90 24.83 13.22
CA LYS A 25 -3.24 25.37 13.01
C LYS A 25 -3.64 26.39 14.07
N ASN A 26 -4.55 27.29 13.71
CA ASN A 26 -5.23 28.16 14.67
C ASN A 26 -6.44 27.47 15.33
N ALA A 27 -7.10 28.17 16.26
CA ALA A 27 -8.29 27.69 16.97
C ALA A 27 -9.49 27.39 16.03
N ALA A 28 -9.56 28.05 14.87
CA ALA A 28 -10.58 27.81 13.85
C ALA A 28 -10.21 26.67 12.87
N ASN A 29 -9.17 25.88 13.17
CA ASN A 29 -8.61 24.83 12.32
C ASN A 29 -8.05 25.28 10.97
N ALA A 30 -7.78 26.57 10.76
CA ALA A 30 -7.03 27.03 9.60
C ALA A 30 -5.55 26.73 9.77
N VAL A 31 -4.90 26.23 8.71
CA VAL A 31 -3.45 26.00 8.69
C VAL A 31 -2.66 27.29 8.64
N LEU A 32 -1.50 27.28 9.29
CA LEU A 32 -0.51 28.35 9.13
C LEU A 32 -0.07 28.42 7.67
N LEU A 33 -0.23 29.60 7.08
CA LEU A 33 0.30 29.95 5.76
C LEU A 33 1.20 31.17 5.92
N LEU A 34 2.34 31.12 5.24
CA LEU A 34 3.34 32.18 5.28
C LEU A 34 3.54 32.77 3.90
N GLN A 35 3.88 34.05 3.83
CA GLN A 35 4.15 34.73 2.57
C GLN A 35 5.58 34.41 2.11
N GLY A 36 5.73 33.69 1.00
CA GLY A 36 6.99 33.50 0.28
C GLY A 36 7.17 34.47 -0.88
N GLU A 37 8.30 34.36 -1.57
CA GLU A 37 8.64 35.19 -2.74
C GLU A 37 7.62 34.98 -3.89
N ASP A 38 7.27 33.72 -4.18
CA ASP A 38 6.36 33.34 -5.27
C ASP A 38 4.94 32.98 -4.80
N GLY A 39 4.49 33.52 -3.67
CA GLY A 39 3.15 33.28 -3.13
C GLY A 39 3.14 32.56 -1.78
N LEU A 40 2.02 31.91 -1.46
CA LEU A 40 1.82 31.31 -0.14
C LEU A 40 2.60 30.01 0.02
N VAL A 41 3.16 29.82 1.21
CA VAL A 41 3.87 28.61 1.62
C VAL A 41 3.20 28.00 2.83
N MET A 42 2.96 26.69 2.80
CA MET A 42 2.55 25.91 3.96
C MET A 42 3.77 25.18 4.54
N PRO A 43 4.21 25.52 5.75
CA PRO A 43 5.30 24.81 6.39
C PRO A 43 4.81 23.47 6.98
N ILE A 44 5.63 22.43 6.82
CA ILE A 44 5.40 21.08 7.32
C ILE A 44 6.66 20.57 8.01
N TRP A 45 6.48 19.77 9.06
CA TRP A 45 7.59 19.22 9.82
C TRP A 45 7.46 17.71 9.98
N SER A 46 8.60 17.03 10.04
CA SER A 46 8.66 15.58 10.26
C SER A 46 8.65 15.20 11.75
N SER A 47 8.70 16.18 12.66
CA SER A 47 8.55 15.97 14.11
C SER A 47 7.88 17.14 14.83
N GLU A 48 7.12 16.82 15.89
CA GLU A 48 6.45 17.82 16.73
C GLU A 48 7.43 18.77 17.41
N ALA A 49 8.57 18.25 17.85
CA ALA A 49 9.61 19.03 18.50
C ALA A 49 10.05 20.22 17.63
N ARG A 50 10.18 20.02 16.30
CA ARG A 50 10.51 21.11 15.37
C ARG A 50 9.39 22.14 15.24
N CYS A 51 8.12 21.72 15.24
CA CYS A 51 7.00 22.67 15.25
C CYS A 51 6.97 23.51 16.53
N LEU A 52 7.17 22.87 17.70
CA LEU A 52 7.20 23.57 18.99
C LEU A 52 8.39 24.55 19.04
N GLN A 53 9.54 24.13 18.53
CA GLN A 53 10.72 24.99 18.43
C GLN A 53 10.45 26.21 17.53
N PHE A 54 9.74 26.03 16.41
CA PHE A 54 9.31 27.13 15.55
C PHE A 54 8.38 28.10 16.31
N LEU A 55 7.33 27.60 16.96
CA LEU A 55 6.38 28.43 17.72
C LEU A 55 7.05 29.25 18.84
N GLN A 56 8.02 28.66 19.54
CA GLN A 56 8.77 29.35 20.59
C GLN A 56 9.53 30.58 20.09
N HIS A 57 10.00 30.56 18.84
CA HIS A 57 10.76 31.67 18.24
C HIS A 57 9.89 32.64 17.45
N HIS A 58 8.59 32.36 17.34
CA HIS A 58 7.62 33.17 16.59
C HIS A 58 6.40 33.50 17.47
N PRO A 59 6.55 34.40 18.46
CA PRO A 59 5.50 34.71 19.44
C PRO A 59 4.23 35.30 18.80
N GLN A 60 4.30 35.83 17.58
CA GLN A 60 3.12 36.24 16.80
C GLN A 60 2.20 35.07 16.39
N HIS A 61 2.63 33.83 16.65
CA HIS A 61 1.90 32.59 16.41
C HIS A 61 1.64 31.81 17.70
N ALA A 62 1.75 32.45 18.87
CA ALA A 62 1.65 31.78 20.17
C ALA A 62 0.29 31.09 20.43
N GLU A 63 -0.77 31.56 19.77
CA GLU A 63 -2.11 30.97 19.83
C GLU A 63 -2.31 29.76 18.90
N LEU A 64 -1.31 29.44 18.07
CA LEU A 64 -1.36 28.30 17.17
C LEU A 64 -0.92 27.02 17.89
N ARG A 65 -1.41 25.89 17.39
CA ARG A 65 -1.13 24.56 17.94
C ARG A 65 -0.56 23.61 16.89
N THR A 66 0.25 22.67 17.35
CA THR A 66 0.74 21.55 16.56
C THR A 66 -0.39 20.56 16.28
N VAL A 67 -0.36 19.96 15.09
CA VAL A 67 -1.31 18.93 14.67
C VAL A 67 -0.55 17.81 13.98
N ARG A 68 -0.63 16.61 14.53
CA ARG A 68 -0.13 15.39 13.90
C ARG A 68 -1.08 14.95 12.79
N VAL A 69 -0.53 14.60 11.63
CA VAL A 69 -1.27 14.16 10.43
C VAL A 69 -0.62 12.89 9.89
N ASP A 70 -1.43 11.85 9.65
CA ASP A 70 -0.95 10.64 8.97
C ASP A 70 -0.48 10.98 7.55
N TRP A 71 0.60 10.33 7.10
CA TRP A 71 1.14 10.54 5.76
C TRP A 71 0.10 10.30 4.66
N HIS A 72 -0.72 9.25 4.77
CA HIS A 72 -1.72 8.91 3.75
C HIS A 72 -2.86 9.92 3.75
N ASP A 73 -3.33 10.32 4.94
CA ASP A 73 -4.33 11.38 5.08
C ASP A 73 -3.82 12.68 4.45
N PHE A 74 -2.55 13.03 4.68
CA PHE A 74 -1.90 14.19 4.09
C PHE A 74 -1.91 14.13 2.55
N GLN A 75 -1.55 12.99 1.97
CA GLN A 75 -1.53 12.82 0.52
C GLN A 75 -2.94 12.95 -0.10
N GLN A 76 -3.95 12.39 0.55
CA GLN A 76 -5.30 12.31 -0.03
C GLN A 76 -6.14 13.58 0.14
N THR A 77 -5.91 14.34 1.22
CA THR A 77 -6.72 15.51 1.58
C THR A 77 -5.93 16.80 1.40
N TRP A 78 -4.85 16.98 2.17
CA TRP A 78 -4.11 18.22 2.27
C TRP A 78 -3.42 18.63 0.96
N LEU A 79 -2.78 17.70 0.25
CA LEU A 79 -2.10 18.03 -1.01
C LEU A 79 -3.06 18.56 -2.09
N LYS A 80 -4.31 18.04 -2.14
CA LYS A 80 -5.32 18.53 -3.09
C LYS A 80 -5.73 19.96 -2.78
N GLU A 81 -5.96 20.27 -1.51
CA GLU A 81 -6.33 21.61 -1.07
C GLU A 81 -5.22 22.63 -1.36
N LEU A 82 -3.96 22.24 -1.17
CA LEU A 82 -2.81 23.12 -1.44
C LEU A 82 -2.60 23.37 -2.93
N LYS A 83 -2.83 22.34 -3.77
CA LYS A 83 -2.77 22.47 -5.23
C LYS A 83 -3.80 23.50 -5.72
N ALA A 84 -5.02 23.46 -5.18
CA ALA A 84 -6.07 24.41 -5.51
C ALA A 84 -5.73 25.86 -5.12
N LYS A 85 -4.88 26.05 -4.10
CA LYS A 85 -4.46 27.37 -3.61
C LYS A 85 -3.11 27.84 -4.19
N HIS A 86 -2.52 27.09 -5.14
CA HIS A 86 -1.17 27.34 -5.67
C HIS A 86 -0.11 27.55 -4.56
N CYS A 87 -0.26 26.82 -3.46
CA CYS A 87 0.59 26.98 -2.28
C CYS A 87 1.80 26.05 -2.37
N LYS A 88 3.02 26.55 -2.13
CA LYS A 88 4.23 25.71 -2.02
C LYS A 88 4.31 25.05 -0.65
N LEU A 89 5.02 23.92 -0.56
CA LEU A 89 5.37 23.25 0.69
C LEU A 89 6.76 23.66 1.13
N GLY A 90 6.91 23.92 2.42
CA GLY A 90 8.22 24.13 3.02
C GLY A 90 8.50 23.06 4.08
N ILE A 91 9.55 22.27 3.90
CA ILE A 91 9.84 21.12 4.77
C ILE A 91 10.82 21.47 5.90
N ASN A 92 10.58 20.93 7.10
CA ASN A 92 11.46 21.02 8.28
C ASN A 92 12.05 22.42 8.49
N TRP A 93 11.18 23.44 8.49
CA TRP A 93 11.61 24.83 8.61
C TRP A 93 12.54 25.02 9.79
N GLN A 94 13.74 25.52 9.49
CA GLN A 94 14.77 25.84 10.47
C GLN A 94 14.55 27.24 11.06
N ASN A 95 14.83 27.38 12.35
CA ASN A 95 14.72 28.65 13.05
C ASN A 95 15.77 29.65 12.54
N GLN A 96 15.32 30.86 12.20
CA GLN A 96 16.19 32.02 12.16
C GLN A 96 15.52 33.17 12.93
N PRO A 97 16.11 33.59 14.06
CA PRO A 97 15.45 34.49 15.02
C PRO A 97 15.11 35.89 14.45
N ASP A 98 15.72 36.27 13.33
CA ASP A 98 15.62 37.63 12.77
C ASP A 98 14.79 37.75 11.48
N LEU A 99 14.24 36.64 10.97
CA LEU A 99 13.56 36.64 9.67
C LEU A 99 12.03 36.59 9.83
N VAL A 100 11.34 37.53 9.17
CA VAL A 100 9.86 37.61 9.14
C VAL A 100 9.39 37.52 7.69
N GLY A 101 8.34 36.73 7.42
CA GLY A 101 7.70 36.65 6.11
C GLY A 101 8.63 36.14 5.00
N GLN A 102 8.82 36.94 3.95
CA GLN A 102 9.54 36.54 2.72
C GLN A 102 10.98 36.09 2.96
N GLN A 103 11.64 36.63 3.99
CA GLN A 103 13.04 36.32 4.27
C GLN A 103 13.27 34.89 4.78
N VAL A 104 12.29 34.32 5.50
CA VAL A 104 12.36 32.92 5.96
C VAL A 104 12.21 31.97 4.79
N ALA A 105 11.30 32.26 3.86
CA ALA A 105 11.01 31.42 2.70
C ALA A 105 12.20 31.26 1.73
N ALA A 106 13.05 32.29 1.63
CA ALA A 106 14.22 32.32 0.73
C ALA A 106 15.32 31.29 1.09
N GLN A 107 15.32 30.76 2.31
CA GLN A 107 16.31 29.78 2.78
C GLN A 107 15.74 28.36 2.96
N GLN A 108 14.49 28.14 2.56
CA GLN A 108 13.82 26.85 2.74
C GLN A 108 13.80 26.07 1.45
N THR A 109 13.82 24.74 1.56
CA THR A 109 13.49 23.88 0.43
C THR A 109 11.99 23.98 0.18
N LEU A 110 11.63 24.81 -0.79
CA LEU A 110 10.25 24.98 -1.25
C LEU A 110 9.98 24.03 -2.40
N LEU A 111 8.93 23.24 -2.27
CA LEU A 111 8.51 22.25 -3.26
C LEU A 111 7.06 22.51 -3.62
N ASN A 112 6.72 22.42 -4.89
CA ASN A 112 5.32 22.20 -5.24
C ASN A 112 4.92 20.75 -4.85
N GLN A 113 3.62 20.45 -4.92
CA GLN A 113 3.10 19.15 -4.48
C GLN A 113 3.67 17.99 -5.31
N GLU A 114 3.87 18.19 -6.61
CA GLU A 114 4.37 17.17 -7.53
C GLU A 114 5.85 16.90 -7.28
N GLU A 115 6.66 17.95 -7.10
CA GLU A 115 8.07 17.84 -6.71
C GLU A 115 8.23 17.13 -5.36
N PHE A 116 7.40 17.49 -4.37
CA PHE A 116 7.43 16.85 -3.05
C PHE A 116 7.09 15.37 -3.13
N LEU A 117 5.99 15.00 -3.81
CA LEU A 117 5.60 13.60 -3.98
C LEU A 117 6.64 12.81 -4.77
N LEU A 118 7.22 13.40 -5.82
CA LEU A 118 8.26 12.78 -6.63
C LEU A 118 9.50 12.49 -5.78
N ALA A 119 9.93 13.46 -4.97
CA ALA A 119 11.11 13.30 -4.12
C ALA A 119 10.88 12.26 -3.01
N MET A 120 9.71 12.29 -2.35
CA MET A 120 9.36 11.32 -1.32
C MET A 120 9.23 9.90 -1.89
N GLY A 121 8.60 9.75 -3.05
CA GLY A 121 8.50 8.46 -3.74
C GLY A 121 9.85 7.94 -4.22
N TYR A 122 10.72 8.82 -4.74
CA TYR A 122 12.09 8.46 -5.17
C TYR A 122 12.92 7.90 -4.01
N LEU A 123 12.81 8.52 -2.83
CA LEU A 123 13.49 8.09 -1.61
C LEU A 123 12.89 6.78 -1.07
N ASP A 124 11.56 6.66 -1.05
CA ASP A 124 10.89 5.44 -0.58
C ASP A 124 11.24 4.23 -1.43
N GLN A 125 11.28 4.39 -2.75
CA GLN A 125 11.69 3.35 -3.69
C GLN A 125 13.14 2.86 -3.50
N ARG A 126 14.03 3.67 -2.92
CA ARG A 126 15.44 3.31 -2.65
C ARG A 126 15.68 2.87 -1.21
N SER A 127 14.68 3.00 -0.36
CA SER A 127 14.77 2.60 1.02
C SER A 127 14.81 1.08 1.14
N LEU A 128 15.59 0.57 2.09
CA LEU A 128 15.50 -0.82 2.54
C LEU A 128 14.23 -1.08 3.37
N HIS A 129 13.53 -0.01 3.75
CA HIS A 129 12.33 -0.04 4.56
C HIS A 129 11.28 0.93 3.98
N PRO A 130 10.74 0.68 2.78
CA PRO A 130 9.72 1.53 2.19
C PRO A 130 8.44 1.51 3.02
N THR A 131 8.04 2.65 3.57
CA THR A 131 6.92 2.79 4.52
C THR A 131 5.83 3.72 4.01
N LEU A 132 6.10 4.46 2.93
CA LEU A 132 5.20 5.49 2.43
C LEU A 132 4.26 4.97 1.35
N TYR A 133 4.54 3.79 0.80
CA TYR A 133 3.58 3.10 -0.04
C TYR A 133 2.42 2.52 0.79
N ALA A 134 1.20 2.76 0.31
CA ALA A 134 0.00 2.36 1.02
C ALA A 134 -0.16 0.84 1.08
N PHE A 135 -0.25 0.31 2.32
CA PHE A 135 -0.79 -1.03 2.55
C PHE A 135 -2.29 -0.89 2.84
N ILE A 136 -3.12 -1.07 1.81
CA ILE A 136 -4.56 -0.82 1.85
C ILE A 136 -5.27 -1.93 2.62
N MET A 137 -5.39 -1.75 3.92
CA MET A 137 -6.19 -2.52 4.87
C MET A 137 -6.53 -1.57 6.03
N SER A 138 -7.68 -1.76 6.69
CA SER A 138 -7.97 -1.09 7.95
C SER A 138 -6.93 -1.46 9.02
N LYS A 139 -6.95 -0.76 10.16
CA LYS A 139 -6.03 -1.07 11.26
C LYS A 139 -6.26 -2.49 11.79
N GLU A 140 -7.52 -2.88 11.91
CA GLU A 140 -7.97 -4.17 12.40
C GLU A 140 -7.66 -5.29 11.39
N GLU A 141 -7.88 -5.04 10.10
CA GLU A 141 -7.54 -5.96 9.02
C GLU A 141 -6.04 -6.19 8.92
N ARG A 142 -5.25 -5.11 9.00
CA ARG A 142 -3.80 -5.17 8.98
C ARG A 142 -3.27 -5.98 10.16
N ALA A 143 -3.78 -5.74 11.37
CA ALA A 143 -3.35 -6.49 12.55
C ALA A 143 -3.63 -7.99 12.42
N LEU A 144 -4.77 -8.36 11.83
CA LEU A 144 -5.12 -9.76 11.57
C LEU A 144 -4.19 -10.38 10.51
N PHE A 145 -3.92 -9.69 9.40
CA PHE A 145 -2.99 -10.15 8.37
C PHE A 145 -1.56 -10.29 8.91
N GLU A 146 -1.07 -9.30 9.65
CA GLU A 146 0.28 -9.27 10.24
C GLU A 146 0.52 -10.47 11.16
N GLY A 147 -0.47 -10.85 11.98
CA GLY A 147 -0.37 -12.03 12.84
C GLY A 147 -0.17 -13.34 12.05
N LEU A 148 -0.81 -13.47 10.88
CA LEU A 148 -0.64 -14.63 9.99
C LEU A 148 0.70 -14.55 9.25
N ALA A 149 0.99 -13.40 8.66
CA ALA A 149 2.20 -13.11 7.88
C ALA A 149 3.49 -13.39 8.67
N ALA A 150 3.52 -13.04 9.96
CA ALA A 150 4.67 -13.25 10.83
C ALA A 150 5.08 -14.72 11.00
N THR A 151 4.15 -15.65 10.77
CA THR A 151 4.38 -17.10 10.93
C THR A 151 4.50 -17.86 9.61
N SER A 152 4.20 -17.21 8.49
CA SER A 152 4.21 -17.82 7.16
C SER A 152 5.63 -18.09 6.67
N ARG A 153 5.81 -19.26 6.04
CA ARG A 153 7.05 -19.65 5.34
C ARG A 153 6.83 -19.75 3.83
N TYR A 154 5.60 -20.01 3.38
CA TYR A 154 5.24 -20.11 1.97
C TYR A 154 3.95 -19.35 1.74
N TYR A 155 4.08 -18.21 1.07
CA TYR A 155 3.02 -17.25 0.87
C TYR A 155 2.70 -17.10 -0.61
N LEU A 156 1.41 -17.18 -0.94
CA LEU A 156 0.86 -16.86 -2.25
C LEU A 156 -0.02 -15.62 -2.14
N GLU A 157 0.10 -14.70 -3.08
CA GLU A 157 -0.89 -13.65 -3.27
C GLU A 157 -1.35 -13.56 -4.72
N PHE A 158 -2.65 -13.32 -4.87
CA PHE A 158 -3.24 -12.86 -6.12
C PHE A 158 -3.52 -11.37 -5.94
N GLY A 159 -2.91 -10.53 -6.78
CA GLY A 159 -2.87 -9.08 -6.63
C GLY A 159 -1.60 -8.63 -5.92
N MET A 160 -0.79 -7.83 -6.61
CA MET A 160 0.50 -7.33 -6.12
C MET A 160 0.36 -5.91 -5.56
N GLY A 161 1.10 -5.57 -4.51
CA GLY A 161 1.11 -4.19 -4.00
C GLY A 161 1.73 -4.02 -2.62
N GLY A 162 1.00 -3.32 -1.74
CA GLY A 162 1.47 -3.02 -0.38
C GLY A 162 1.63 -4.27 0.49
N SER A 163 0.79 -5.30 0.28
CA SER A 163 0.94 -6.62 0.91
C SER A 163 2.25 -7.30 0.52
N THR A 164 2.65 -7.21 -0.76
CA THR A 164 3.92 -7.75 -1.26
C THR A 164 5.10 -7.10 -0.55
N LEU A 165 5.14 -5.76 -0.51
CA LEU A 165 6.20 -5.02 0.20
C LEU A 165 6.19 -5.34 1.70
N HIS A 166 5.02 -5.49 2.30
CA HIS A 166 4.88 -5.87 3.70
C HIS A 166 5.51 -7.26 3.96
N MET A 167 5.16 -8.27 3.15
CA MET A 167 5.73 -9.62 3.27
C MET A 167 7.24 -9.64 3.04
N ILE A 168 7.76 -8.82 2.12
CA ILE A 168 9.20 -8.67 1.89
C ILE A 168 9.93 -8.09 3.11
N ARG A 169 9.27 -7.23 3.88
CA ARG A 169 9.90 -6.55 5.00
C ARG A 169 9.78 -7.29 6.33
N HIS A 170 8.67 -8.00 6.53
CA HIS A 170 8.27 -8.49 7.84
C HIS A 170 8.20 -10.02 7.95
N SER A 171 8.52 -10.75 6.87
CA SER A 171 8.60 -12.22 6.87
C SER A 171 9.88 -12.71 6.19
N ASN A 172 10.23 -13.97 6.42
CA ASN A 172 11.24 -14.69 5.64
C ASN A 172 10.62 -15.67 4.63
N ALA A 173 9.33 -15.51 4.33
CA ALA A 173 8.59 -16.43 3.47
C ALA A 173 9.15 -16.49 2.04
N GLN A 174 9.00 -17.64 1.39
CA GLN A 174 8.97 -17.72 -0.06
C GLN A 174 7.64 -17.10 -0.53
N ILE A 175 7.72 -16.09 -1.38
CA ILE A 175 6.58 -15.27 -1.82
C ILE A 175 6.33 -15.55 -3.30
N TYR A 176 5.08 -15.83 -3.64
CA TYR A 176 4.59 -15.92 -5.00
C TYR A 176 3.50 -14.86 -5.18
N SER A 177 3.67 -13.95 -6.13
CA SER A 177 2.71 -12.86 -6.37
C SER A 177 2.23 -12.91 -7.82
N VAL A 178 0.92 -13.04 -8.01
CA VAL A 178 0.28 -13.02 -9.33
C VAL A 178 -0.22 -11.62 -9.63
N GLU A 179 0.09 -11.10 -10.82
CA GLU A 179 -0.38 -9.79 -11.27
C GLU A 179 -0.72 -9.81 -12.77
N SER A 180 -1.78 -9.10 -13.13
CA SER A 180 -2.31 -8.96 -14.49
C SER A 180 -1.74 -7.76 -15.25
N SER A 181 -1.31 -6.72 -14.55
CA SER A 181 -0.79 -5.49 -15.14
C SER A 181 0.73 -5.50 -15.18
N GLU A 182 1.31 -5.67 -16.38
CA GLU A 182 2.77 -5.56 -16.56
C GLU A 182 3.28 -4.17 -16.15
N GLU A 183 2.54 -3.10 -16.48
CA GLU A 183 2.87 -1.74 -16.05
C GLU A 183 2.95 -1.66 -14.51
N TRP A 184 2.02 -2.30 -13.79
CA TRP A 184 2.04 -2.32 -12.34
C TRP A 184 3.25 -3.09 -11.78
N ILE A 185 3.59 -4.23 -12.39
CA ILE A 185 4.79 -4.99 -12.04
C ILE A 185 6.03 -4.10 -12.20
N GLU A 186 6.16 -3.38 -13.31
CA GLU A 186 7.27 -2.45 -13.56
C GLU A 186 7.29 -1.29 -12.54
N GLN A 187 6.13 -0.75 -12.17
CA GLN A 187 6.02 0.27 -11.13
C GLN A 187 6.50 -0.25 -9.77
N MET A 188 6.08 -1.46 -9.39
CA MET A 188 6.50 -2.10 -8.15
C MET A 188 7.99 -2.47 -8.16
N ARG A 189 8.56 -2.84 -9.32
CA ARG A 189 10.00 -3.06 -9.50
C ARG A 189 10.85 -1.81 -9.30
N ARG A 190 10.28 -0.62 -9.16
CA ARG A 190 11.02 0.58 -8.75
C ARG A 190 11.53 0.49 -7.32
N TYR A 191 10.86 -0.28 -6.45
CA TYR A 191 11.33 -0.53 -5.08
C TYR A 191 12.55 -1.44 -5.07
N GLN A 192 13.64 -0.97 -4.46
CA GLN A 192 14.90 -1.70 -4.36
C GLN A 192 14.72 -3.03 -3.63
N VAL A 193 14.04 -3.02 -2.48
CA VAL A 193 13.75 -4.23 -1.70
C VAL A 193 13.02 -5.30 -2.50
N LEU A 194 12.21 -4.87 -3.48
CA LEU A 194 11.45 -5.77 -4.31
C LEU A 194 12.34 -6.48 -5.32
N ARG A 195 13.22 -5.73 -6.01
CA ARG A 195 14.21 -6.31 -6.92
C ARG A 195 15.18 -7.25 -6.17
N GLU A 196 15.58 -6.88 -4.96
CA GLU A 196 16.41 -7.73 -4.10
C GLU A 196 15.66 -9.02 -3.73
N ALA A 197 14.39 -8.93 -3.36
CA ALA A 197 13.55 -10.09 -3.08
C ALA A 197 13.35 -10.98 -4.31
N GLU A 198 13.14 -10.43 -5.52
CA GLU A 198 12.99 -11.22 -6.75
C GLU A 198 14.20 -12.12 -7.03
N SER A 199 15.41 -11.64 -6.68
CA SER A 199 16.63 -12.43 -6.84
C SER A 199 16.79 -13.59 -5.84
N SER A 200 15.94 -13.66 -4.81
CA SER A 200 16.07 -14.62 -3.71
C SER A 200 14.79 -15.40 -3.46
N ARG A 201 13.74 -14.75 -2.95
CA ARG A 201 12.56 -15.38 -2.35
C ARG A 201 11.21 -14.89 -2.87
N LEU A 202 11.18 -13.91 -3.78
CA LEU A 202 9.96 -13.47 -4.46
C LEU A 202 9.93 -14.05 -5.89
N ARG A 203 8.79 -14.59 -6.27
CA ARG A 203 8.47 -15.02 -7.64
C ARG A 203 7.24 -14.27 -8.11
N ILE A 204 7.43 -13.35 -9.06
CA ILE A 204 6.33 -12.63 -9.70
C ILE A 204 5.84 -13.45 -10.89
N VAL A 205 4.54 -13.70 -10.94
CA VAL A 205 3.86 -14.37 -12.06
C VAL A 205 2.99 -13.34 -12.76
N GLY A 206 3.55 -12.70 -13.78
CA GLY A 206 2.81 -11.84 -14.69
C GLY A 206 1.89 -12.68 -15.59
N VAL A 207 0.62 -12.34 -15.65
CA VAL A 207 -0.39 -13.05 -16.45
C VAL A 207 -1.07 -12.08 -17.41
N ASP A 208 -0.86 -12.31 -18.71
CA ASP A 208 -1.52 -11.54 -19.76
C ASP A 208 -2.98 -11.96 -19.94
N ILE A 209 -3.89 -11.11 -19.46
CA ILE A 209 -5.34 -11.23 -19.62
C ILE A 209 -5.88 -10.19 -20.63
N GLY A 210 -5.03 -9.71 -21.54
CA GLY A 210 -5.30 -8.59 -22.42
C GLY A 210 -5.06 -7.24 -21.76
N PRO A 211 -5.38 -6.13 -22.45
CA PRO A 211 -5.22 -4.81 -21.87
C PRO A 211 -6.07 -4.65 -20.62
N VAL A 212 -5.49 -4.06 -19.57
CA VAL A 212 -6.14 -3.86 -18.27
C VAL A 212 -6.25 -2.37 -17.94
N GLY A 213 -7.32 -2.01 -17.25
CA GLY A 213 -7.55 -0.68 -16.71
C GLY A 213 -7.21 -0.60 -15.21
N LYS A 214 -8.00 0.17 -14.47
CA LYS A 214 -7.83 0.33 -13.03
C LYS A 214 -7.90 -1.03 -12.32
N TRP A 215 -7.01 -1.23 -11.35
CA TRP A 215 -6.99 -2.43 -10.50
C TRP A 215 -6.82 -3.76 -11.26
N GLY A 216 -6.18 -3.72 -12.43
CA GLY A 216 -5.97 -4.91 -13.26
C GLY A 216 -7.24 -5.43 -13.94
N TYR A 217 -8.32 -4.64 -13.97
CA TYR A 217 -9.58 -5.07 -14.58
C TYR A 217 -9.44 -5.13 -16.11
N PRO A 218 -9.80 -6.24 -16.79
CA PRO A 218 -9.74 -6.32 -18.25
C PRO A 218 -10.60 -5.24 -18.91
N VAL A 219 -10.08 -4.56 -19.94
CA VAL A 219 -10.85 -3.52 -20.64
C VAL A 219 -11.91 -4.09 -21.59
N SER A 220 -11.76 -5.34 -22.01
CA SER A 220 -12.69 -6.05 -22.90
C SER A 220 -12.64 -7.55 -22.66
N THR A 221 -13.66 -8.27 -23.12
CA THR A 221 -13.76 -9.74 -23.04
C THR A 221 -13.07 -10.48 -24.19
N GLU A 222 -12.36 -9.77 -25.08
CA GLU A 222 -11.67 -10.37 -26.24
C GLU A 222 -10.65 -11.44 -25.83
N TYR A 223 -10.02 -11.24 -24.67
CA TYR A 223 -9.01 -12.12 -24.09
C TYR A 223 -9.56 -13.08 -23.03
N GLN A 224 -10.88 -13.27 -22.98
CA GLN A 224 -11.57 -14.14 -22.02
C GLN A 224 -10.93 -15.54 -21.92
N ASN A 225 -10.48 -16.10 -23.03
CA ASN A 225 -9.86 -17.44 -23.05
C ASN A 225 -8.57 -17.51 -22.22
N ASN A 226 -7.91 -16.38 -21.96
CA ASN A 226 -6.70 -16.30 -21.15
C ASN A 226 -7.01 -16.10 -19.66
N TYR A 227 -8.21 -15.64 -19.28
CA TYR A 227 -8.55 -15.31 -17.89
C TYR A 227 -8.28 -16.43 -16.88
N PRO A 228 -8.57 -17.72 -17.18
CA PRO A 228 -8.27 -18.80 -16.26
C PRO A 228 -6.79 -18.85 -15.84
N ALA A 229 -5.87 -18.41 -16.72
CA ALA A 229 -4.43 -18.34 -16.46
C ALA A 229 -4.10 -17.55 -15.18
N TYR A 230 -4.89 -16.51 -14.87
CA TYR A 230 -4.66 -15.67 -13.68
C TYR A 230 -4.76 -16.49 -12.41
N SER A 231 -5.77 -17.37 -12.33
CA SER A 231 -5.97 -18.21 -11.16
C SER A 231 -5.06 -19.45 -11.14
N GLU A 232 -4.52 -19.91 -12.28
CA GLU A 232 -3.88 -21.24 -12.37
C GLU A 232 -2.37 -21.25 -12.65
N GLN A 233 -1.81 -20.22 -13.28
CA GLN A 233 -0.45 -20.28 -13.83
C GLN A 233 0.62 -20.41 -12.76
N VAL A 234 0.40 -19.81 -11.59
CA VAL A 234 1.33 -19.85 -10.45
C VAL A 234 1.65 -21.28 -9.99
N TYR A 235 0.70 -22.21 -10.11
CA TYR A 235 0.86 -23.59 -9.68
C TYR A 235 1.81 -24.41 -10.56
N ARG A 236 2.30 -23.85 -11.68
CA ARG A 236 3.38 -24.46 -12.46
C ARG A 236 4.74 -24.37 -11.76
N ILE A 237 4.89 -23.42 -10.83
CA ILE A 237 6.14 -23.14 -10.12
C ILE A 237 6.00 -23.20 -8.59
N LEU A 238 4.77 -23.17 -8.09
CA LEU A 238 4.45 -23.24 -6.67
C LEU A 238 4.09 -24.67 -6.27
N ASP A 239 4.75 -25.19 -5.24
CA ASP A 239 4.38 -26.44 -4.60
C ASP A 239 3.31 -26.17 -3.53
N CYS A 240 2.08 -26.58 -3.80
CA CYS A 240 0.95 -26.35 -2.89
C CYS A 240 1.09 -27.08 -1.55
N THR A 241 1.86 -28.17 -1.49
CA THR A 241 2.00 -28.96 -0.24
C THR A 241 2.71 -28.19 0.86
N GLN A 242 3.45 -27.14 0.51
CA GLN A 242 4.17 -26.28 1.45
C GLN A 242 3.40 -25.01 1.80
N LEU A 243 2.36 -24.65 1.01
CA LEU A 243 1.66 -23.38 1.12
C LEU A 243 0.96 -23.24 2.48
N ASP A 244 1.30 -22.20 3.25
CA ASP A 244 0.73 -21.99 4.58
C ASP A 244 -0.14 -20.74 4.68
N LEU A 245 0.03 -19.77 3.78
CA LEU A 245 -0.77 -18.56 3.71
C LEU A 245 -1.05 -18.16 2.26
N ALA A 246 -2.30 -17.77 1.97
CA ALA A 246 -2.67 -17.20 0.70
C ALA A 246 -3.52 -15.93 0.87
N LEU A 247 -3.15 -14.83 0.20
CA LEU A 247 -3.95 -13.61 0.11
C LEU A 247 -4.66 -13.51 -1.24
N ILE A 248 -5.97 -13.32 -1.21
CA ILE A 248 -6.81 -13.10 -2.39
C ILE A 248 -7.25 -11.63 -2.39
N ASP A 249 -6.47 -10.78 -3.08
CA ASP A 249 -6.74 -9.34 -3.20
C ASP A 249 -6.63 -8.81 -4.65
N GLY A 250 -6.63 -9.70 -5.63
CA GLY A 250 -6.49 -9.39 -7.04
C GLY A 250 -7.82 -9.37 -7.78
N ARG A 251 -7.77 -9.84 -9.03
CA ARG A 251 -8.94 -10.15 -9.87
C ARG A 251 -9.33 -11.62 -9.77
N PHE A 252 -10.49 -11.98 -10.30
CA PHE A 252 -10.98 -13.37 -10.37
C PHE A 252 -10.99 -14.06 -8.99
N ARG A 253 -11.44 -13.36 -7.94
CA ARG A 253 -11.17 -13.78 -6.55
C ARG A 253 -11.76 -15.14 -6.23
N VAL A 254 -12.99 -15.40 -6.69
CA VAL A 254 -13.64 -16.71 -6.54
C VAL A 254 -12.83 -17.80 -7.28
N ALA A 255 -12.43 -17.56 -8.53
CA ALA A 255 -11.65 -18.54 -9.29
C ALA A 255 -10.29 -18.86 -8.63
N CYS A 256 -9.62 -17.85 -8.09
CA CYS A 256 -8.35 -18.02 -7.36
C CYS A 256 -8.53 -18.92 -6.14
N VAL A 257 -9.59 -18.69 -5.35
CA VAL A 257 -9.91 -19.54 -4.19
C VAL A 257 -10.22 -20.97 -4.63
N LEU A 258 -11.11 -21.16 -5.61
CA LEU A 258 -11.52 -22.49 -6.05
C LEU A 258 -10.32 -23.27 -6.61
N LYS A 259 -9.48 -22.63 -7.42
CA LYS A 259 -8.26 -23.26 -7.95
C LYS A 259 -7.28 -23.60 -6.82
N LEU A 260 -7.09 -22.72 -5.85
CA LEU A 260 -6.25 -23.00 -4.68
C LEU A 260 -6.74 -24.25 -3.94
N VAL A 261 -8.05 -24.35 -3.70
CA VAL A 261 -8.65 -25.53 -3.05
C VAL A 261 -8.43 -26.79 -3.87
N MET A 262 -8.55 -26.73 -5.20
CA MET A 262 -8.28 -27.86 -6.09
C MET A 262 -6.82 -28.33 -6.01
N GLN A 263 -5.86 -27.41 -5.88
CA GLN A 263 -4.43 -27.72 -5.88
C GLN A 263 -3.92 -28.16 -4.50
N CYS A 264 -4.41 -27.55 -3.42
CA CYS A 264 -4.04 -27.90 -2.04
C CYS A 264 -4.75 -29.17 -1.56
N GLY A 265 -5.98 -29.40 -2.01
CA GLY A 265 -6.81 -30.51 -1.57
C GLY A 265 -7.53 -30.26 -0.24
N ALA A 266 -8.50 -31.13 0.05
CA ALA A 266 -9.31 -31.04 1.26
C ALA A 266 -8.46 -31.21 2.54
N GLY A 267 -8.76 -30.41 3.55
CA GLY A 267 -8.07 -30.46 4.85
C GLY A 267 -6.64 -29.90 4.87
N HIS A 268 -6.14 -29.33 3.77
CA HIS A 268 -4.83 -28.69 3.73
C HIS A 268 -4.75 -27.54 4.77
N PRO A 269 -3.62 -27.36 5.49
CA PRO A 269 -3.53 -26.42 6.62
C PRO A 269 -3.45 -24.94 6.23
N VAL A 270 -3.34 -24.63 4.94
CA VAL A 270 -3.24 -23.26 4.41
C VAL A 270 -4.33 -22.34 4.97
N LYS A 271 -3.94 -21.13 5.36
CA LYS A 271 -4.86 -20.05 5.70
C LYS A 271 -5.13 -19.21 4.46
N ILE A 272 -6.40 -19.10 4.09
CA ILE A 272 -6.83 -18.31 2.95
C ILE A 272 -7.40 -17.00 3.49
N VAL A 273 -6.80 -15.89 3.12
CA VAL A 273 -7.22 -14.54 3.47
C VAL A 273 -7.87 -13.93 2.24
N ILE A 274 -9.12 -13.49 2.36
CA ILE A 274 -9.86 -12.84 1.25
C ILE A 274 -10.20 -11.43 1.70
N HIS A 275 -9.59 -10.45 1.03
CA HIS A 275 -9.86 -9.04 1.29
C HIS A 275 -11.22 -8.64 0.68
N ASP A 276 -11.92 -7.66 1.26
CA ASP A 276 -13.27 -7.26 0.82
C ASP A 276 -14.28 -8.42 0.68
N PHE A 277 -14.22 -9.41 1.57
CA PHE A 277 -15.09 -10.58 1.50
C PHE A 277 -16.52 -10.29 1.99
N TRP A 278 -16.65 -9.70 3.18
CA TRP A 278 -17.96 -9.60 3.83
C TRP A 278 -18.90 -8.56 3.20
N ASN A 279 -18.35 -7.57 2.50
CA ASN A 279 -19.08 -6.55 1.75
C ASN A 279 -19.41 -6.94 0.30
N ARG A 280 -19.01 -8.14 -0.16
CA ARG A 280 -19.20 -8.62 -1.54
C ARG A 280 -19.85 -10.01 -1.57
N PRO A 281 -21.19 -10.10 -1.57
CA PRO A 281 -21.93 -11.36 -1.51
C PRO A 281 -21.57 -12.36 -2.62
N GLN A 282 -21.15 -11.87 -3.80
CA GLN A 282 -20.72 -12.72 -4.91
C GLN A 282 -19.50 -13.59 -4.60
N TYR A 283 -18.75 -13.29 -3.53
CA TYR A 283 -17.63 -14.13 -3.10
C TYR A 283 -18.05 -15.29 -2.21
N HIS A 284 -19.27 -15.27 -1.66
CA HIS A 284 -19.69 -16.20 -0.61
C HIS A 284 -19.91 -17.62 -1.10
N ASP A 285 -19.95 -17.84 -2.42
CA ASP A 285 -19.99 -19.16 -3.05
C ASP A 285 -18.87 -20.10 -2.58
N VAL A 286 -17.70 -19.54 -2.23
CA VAL A 286 -16.55 -20.31 -1.74
C VAL A 286 -16.78 -20.93 -0.36
N LEU A 287 -17.77 -20.47 0.41
CA LEU A 287 -18.13 -21.03 1.73
C LEU A 287 -18.65 -22.48 1.62
N ARG A 288 -18.99 -22.94 0.42
CA ARG A 288 -19.21 -24.37 0.15
C ARG A 288 -17.97 -25.20 0.47
N TYR A 289 -16.78 -24.65 0.27
CA TYR A 289 -15.48 -25.32 0.36
C TYR A 289 -14.61 -24.88 1.53
N LEU A 290 -14.96 -23.77 2.17
CA LEU A 290 -14.17 -23.12 3.21
C LEU A 290 -14.92 -23.04 4.54
N ASP A 291 -14.18 -23.14 5.63
CA ASP A 291 -14.64 -22.83 6.99
C ASP A 291 -14.09 -21.47 7.43
N VAL A 292 -14.92 -20.65 8.08
CA VAL A 292 -14.53 -19.34 8.61
C VAL A 292 -13.66 -19.52 9.85
N ILE A 293 -12.49 -18.88 9.88
CA ILE A 293 -11.58 -18.85 11.03
C ILE A 293 -11.71 -17.52 11.77
N ALA A 294 -11.64 -16.40 11.04
CA ALA A 294 -11.63 -15.07 11.61
C ALA A 294 -12.18 -14.03 10.63
N LYS A 295 -12.52 -12.87 11.18
CA LYS A 295 -13.00 -11.69 10.46
C LYS A 295 -12.42 -10.44 11.11
N ALA A 296 -12.03 -9.48 10.29
CA ALA A 296 -11.80 -8.09 10.68
C ALA A 296 -12.41 -7.22 9.58
N ASP A 297 -13.30 -6.28 9.92
CA ASP A 297 -14.04 -5.45 8.97
C ASP A 297 -14.56 -6.21 7.73
N THR A 298 -13.98 -6.01 6.54
CA THR A 298 -14.37 -6.70 5.31
C THR A 298 -13.48 -7.91 5.01
N LEU A 299 -12.29 -8.01 5.60
CA LEU A 299 -11.37 -9.16 5.54
C LEU A 299 -11.97 -10.43 6.18
N GLY A 300 -11.85 -11.55 5.46
CA GLY A 300 -12.14 -12.89 5.97
C GLY A 300 -10.91 -13.80 5.97
N VAL A 301 -10.77 -14.64 6.98
CA VAL A 301 -9.74 -15.69 7.07
C VAL A 301 -10.41 -17.05 7.15
N PHE A 302 -9.92 -18.01 6.37
CA PHE A 302 -10.57 -19.28 6.15
C PHE A 302 -9.59 -20.46 6.17
N SER A 303 -10.10 -21.65 6.46
CA SER A 303 -9.45 -22.95 6.20
C SER A 303 -10.21 -23.72 5.13
N ILE A 304 -9.52 -24.62 4.45
CA ILE A 304 -10.14 -25.59 3.55
C ILE A 304 -10.87 -26.65 4.37
N LYS A 305 -12.12 -26.97 4.00
CA LYS A 305 -12.90 -28.04 4.63
C LYS A 305 -12.21 -29.40 4.50
N LYS A 306 -12.41 -30.28 5.48
CA LYS A 306 -11.86 -31.64 5.48
C LYS A 306 -12.49 -32.55 4.42
N GLU A 307 -13.73 -32.28 4.04
CA GLU A 307 -14.49 -33.03 3.05
C GLU A 307 -15.06 -32.07 2.01
N ILE A 308 -14.81 -32.37 0.73
CA ILE A 308 -15.19 -31.53 -0.40
C ILE A 308 -15.69 -32.41 -1.54
N ASP A 309 -16.82 -32.05 -2.13
CA ASP A 309 -17.26 -32.61 -3.41
C ASP A 309 -16.37 -32.03 -4.54
N SER A 310 -15.42 -32.84 -5.00
CA SER A 310 -14.48 -32.46 -6.05
C SER A 310 -15.14 -32.21 -7.41
N GLN A 311 -16.27 -32.87 -7.70
CA GLN A 311 -16.99 -32.63 -8.94
C GLN A 311 -17.75 -31.30 -8.89
N ALA A 312 -18.37 -30.97 -7.77
CA ALA A 312 -18.97 -29.66 -7.56
C ALA A 312 -17.91 -28.55 -7.65
N LEU A 313 -16.77 -28.74 -6.98
CA LEU A 313 -15.65 -27.79 -7.01
C LEU A 313 -15.18 -27.52 -8.44
N ALA A 314 -15.01 -28.57 -9.25
CA ALA A 314 -14.61 -28.42 -10.65
C ALA A 314 -15.66 -27.68 -11.49
N ARG A 315 -16.96 -27.95 -11.29
CA ARG A 315 -18.05 -27.24 -11.98
C ARG A 315 -18.08 -25.75 -11.61
N ASP A 316 -18.01 -25.44 -10.33
CA ASP A 316 -17.98 -24.05 -9.87
C ASP A 316 -16.73 -23.32 -10.38
N TYR A 317 -15.56 -23.98 -10.39
CA TYR A 317 -14.36 -23.37 -10.97
C TYR A 317 -14.59 -22.99 -12.44
N VAL A 318 -15.13 -23.88 -13.27
CA VAL A 318 -15.43 -23.58 -14.68
C VAL A 318 -16.41 -22.40 -14.81
N GLN A 319 -17.40 -22.29 -13.93
CA GLN A 319 -18.34 -21.17 -13.92
C GLN A 319 -17.66 -19.83 -13.62
N PHE A 320 -16.69 -19.80 -12.70
CA PHE A 320 -16.05 -18.55 -12.26
C PHE A 320 -14.70 -18.25 -12.93
N ALA A 321 -14.10 -19.19 -13.66
CA ALA A 321 -12.74 -19.08 -14.20
C ALA A 321 -12.52 -17.87 -15.12
N ALA A 322 -13.58 -17.37 -15.75
CA ALA A 322 -13.56 -16.19 -16.61
C ALA A 322 -14.28 -14.97 -16.00
N ASN A 323 -14.64 -15.00 -14.71
CA ASN A 323 -15.32 -13.90 -14.03
C ASN A 323 -14.30 -13.00 -13.31
N PRO A 324 -14.02 -11.77 -13.80
CA PRO A 324 -13.00 -10.88 -13.22
C PRO A 324 -13.39 -10.23 -11.89
N GLU A 325 -14.65 -10.38 -11.45
CA GLU A 325 -15.16 -9.77 -10.21
C GLU A 325 -14.51 -10.31 -8.92
#